data_AF-A0A9W7X025-F1
#
_entry.id   AF-A0A9W7X025-F1
#
_cell.length_a   1.000
_cell.length_b   1.000
_cell.length_c   1.000
_cell.angle_alpha   90.00
_cell.angle_beta   90.00
_cell.angle_gamma   90.00
#
_symmetry.space_group_name_H-M   'P 1'
#
loop_
_entity.id
_entity.type
_entity.pdbx_description
1 polymer ?
#
loop_
_entity_poly.entity_id
_entity_poly.type
_entity_poly.pdbx_seq_one_letter_code
_entity_poly.pdbx_strand_id
1 'polypeptide(L)'
;MQRVWARLENPLWSNRLTESRVEEQLEAARLLRILGEAGNRNKNMAERYPELESGTGHKTRVPQSECPLCHSDITNFKQHLRVFHGVQNLQERQLWQKLAWGRVFLGGQTCPLCNFFYKQLEKHLNTGHRDISSNKKKNIIKKMEREVTVRKLRELEASNPAIPMVTLTDEPQGNSGNPIAPETLTPSFNTHPSSPAVPATPSFSPSLTPEPARPSISPPGSALPAMPATPSFKPSPPPIFPPSPDATVYGGGLFSPLLFSEQELDMLENLDIPTISHQEEEAIRDAMSRRSIVFSMLLWWKKVSNLTNSSFFFQTAQNVTTSWISGSAS
;
A
#
# COMPACT_ATOMS: atom_id res chain seq x y z
N MET A 1 -30.21 65.78 14.23
CA MET A 1 -29.01 65.06 14.71
C MET A 1 -28.75 65.39 16.17
N GLN A 2 -29.49 64.79 17.12
CA GLN A 2 -29.27 65.04 18.56
C GLN A 2 -29.88 63.96 19.48
N ARG A 3 -29.82 62.68 19.05
CA ARG A 3 -30.25 61.52 19.87
C ARG A 3 -29.45 60.26 19.51
N VAL A 4 -28.18 60.17 19.91
CA VAL A 4 -27.43 58.88 19.90
C VAL A 4 -26.42 58.75 21.06
N TRP A 5 -26.04 59.82 21.76
CA TRP A 5 -24.86 59.80 22.66
C TRP A 5 -25.16 59.56 24.17
N ALA A 6 -26.17 58.76 24.53
CA ALA A 6 -26.52 58.56 25.95
C ALA A 6 -26.63 57.07 26.37
N ARG A 7 -25.80 56.19 25.81
CA ARG A 7 -25.85 54.76 26.18
C ARG A 7 -24.49 54.04 26.18
N LEU A 8 -23.44 54.69 26.68
CA LEU A 8 -22.12 54.08 26.80
C LEU A 8 -21.37 54.42 28.09
N GLU A 9 -22.05 54.62 29.22
CA GLU A 9 -21.37 54.69 30.51
C GLU A 9 -22.16 53.91 31.56
N ASN A 10 -21.89 52.60 31.61
CA ASN A 10 -22.25 51.77 32.75
C ASN A 10 -20.96 51.09 33.26
N PRO A 11 -20.26 51.69 34.25
CA PRO A 11 -18.93 51.24 34.68
C PRO A 11 -18.95 50.02 35.63
N LEU A 12 -20.08 49.30 35.73
CA LEU A 12 -20.26 48.22 36.70
C LEU A 12 -20.08 46.80 36.14
N TRP A 13 -19.71 46.65 34.86
CA TRP A 13 -19.54 45.33 34.22
C TRP A 13 -18.08 44.99 33.85
N SER A 14 -17.10 45.80 34.24
CA SER A 14 -15.70 45.60 33.82
C SER A 14 -14.81 44.82 34.79
N ASN A 15 -15.24 44.54 36.04
CA ASN A 15 -14.33 43.99 37.07
C ASN A 15 -14.79 42.68 37.72
N ARG A 16 -15.63 41.89 37.04
CA ARG A 16 -15.94 40.52 37.48
C ARG A 16 -15.65 39.49 36.38
N LEU A 17 -14.49 39.65 35.74
CA LEU A 17 -13.77 38.47 35.23
C LEU A 17 -13.43 37.64 36.47
N THR A 18 -14.24 36.62 36.70
CA THR A 18 -14.12 35.72 37.84
C THR A 18 -12.70 35.16 37.88
N GLU A 19 -12.11 35.05 39.06
CA GLU A 19 -10.79 34.42 39.28
C GLU A 19 -10.68 33.07 38.55
N SER A 20 -11.80 32.34 38.45
CA SER A 20 -11.98 31.12 37.66
C SER A 20 -11.53 31.23 36.20
N ARG A 21 -11.78 32.37 35.50
CA ARG A 21 -11.36 32.53 34.09
C ARG A 21 -9.86 32.82 33.97
N VAL A 22 -9.27 33.43 34.99
CA VAL A 22 -7.82 33.65 35.06
C VAL A 22 -7.10 32.33 35.36
N GLU A 23 -7.64 31.51 36.26
CA GLU A 23 -7.14 30.16 36.53
C GLU A 23 -7.24 29.26 35.30
N GLU A 24 -8.35 29.30 34.58
CA GLU A 24 -8.53 28.52 33.34
C GLU A 24 -7.51 28.91 32.26
N GLN A 25 -7.25 30.21 32.08
CA GLN A 25 -6.21 30.68 31.15
C GLN A 25 -4.80 30.30 31.59
N LEU A 26 -4.53 30.33 32.90
CA LEU A 26 -3.23 29.94 33.44
C LEU A 26 -2.97 28.43 33.26
N GLU A 27 -3.99 27.60 33.46
CA GLU A 27 -3.88 26.15 33.29
C GLU A 27 -3.75 25.78 31.81
N ALA A 28 -4.48 26.43 30.91
CA ALA A 28 -4.30 26.28 29.47
C ALA A 28 -2.88 26.65 29.02
N ALA A 29 -2.31 27.73 29.57
CA ALA A 29 -0.93 28.13 29.28
C ALA A 29 0.12 27.13 29.80
N ARG A 30 -0.12 26.52 30.98
CA ARG A 30 0.75 25.45 31.51
C ARG A 30 0.73 24.20 30.62
N LEU A 31 -0.45 23.76 30.19
CA LEU A 31 -0.59 22.60 29.31
C LEU A 31 0.10 22.81 27.95
N LEU A 32 -0.03 23.99 27.35
CA LEU A 32 0.65 24.32 26.11
C LEU A 32 2.18 24.31 26.25
N ARG A 33 2.71 24.74 27.40
CA ARG A 33 4.15 24.67 27.69
C ARG A 33 4.65 23.22 27.80
N ILE A 34 3.92 22.36 28.52
CA ILE A 34 4.27 20.93 28.66
C ILE A 34 4.27 20.24 27.29
N LEU A 35 3.26 20.51 26.45
CA LEU A 35 3.20 19.96 25.09
C LEU A 35 4.34 20.46 24.19
N GLY A 36 4.71 21.74 24.32
CA GLY A 36 5.86 22.32 23.62
C GLY A 36 7.19 21.67 24.03
N GLU A 37 7.41 21.45 25.33
CA GLU A 37 8.61 20.79 25.84
C GLU A 37 8.68 19.31 25.44
N ALA A 38 7.56 18.58 25.49
CA ALA A 38 7.50 17.19 25.03
C ALA A 38 7.81 17.07 23.54
N GLY A 39 7.27 17.97 22.71
CA GLY A 39 7.59 18.07 21.29
C GLY A 39 9.07 18.36 21.02
N ASN A 40 9.70 19.20 21.84
CA ASN A 40 11.11 19.56 21.68
C ASN A 40 12.08 18.47 22.18
N ARG A 41 11.71 17.71 23.21
CA ARG A 41 12.48 16.52 23.64
C ARG A 41 12.45 15.42 22.57
N ASN A 42 11.33 15.28 21.85
CA ASN A 42 11.21 14.30 20.77
C ASN A 42 12.08 14.67 19.54
N LYS A 43 12.21 15.96 19.22
CA LYS A 43 13.13 16.45 18.17
C LYS A 43 14.61 16.21 18.53
N ASN A 44 14.99 16.46 19.78
CA ASN A 44 16.36 16.22 20.26
C ASN A 44 16.70 14.72 20.37
N MET A 45 15.73 13.84 20.62
CA MET A 45 15.94 12.38 20.58
C MET A 45 16.28 11.88 19.16
N ALA A 46 15.63 12.44 18.13
CA ALA A 46 15.89 12.08 16.74
C ALA A 46 17.29 12.52 16.24
N GLU A 47 17.82 13.64 16.74
CA GLU A 47 19.17 14.10 16.38
C GLU A 47 20.29 13.41 17.18
N ARG A 48 20.00 12.92 18.40
CA ARG A 48 21.03 12.37 19.30
C ARG A 48 21.39 10.90 19.05
N TYR A 49 20.59 10.17 18.26
CA TYR A 49 20.85 8.76 17.94
C TYR A 49 20.63 8.42 16.46
N PRO A 50 21.48 8.93 15.53
CA PRO A 50 21.46 8.49 14.14
C PRO A 50 21.85 7.01 13.97
N GLU A 51 22.43 6.38 14.99
CA GLU A 51 22.94 5.00 14.94
C GLU A 51 21.96 3.92 15.41
N LEU A 52 20.85 4.27 16.07
CA LEU A 52 19.85 3.28 16.50
C LEU A 52 19.00 2.73 15.35
N GLU A 53 19.12 3.28 14.13
CA GLU A 53 18.60 2.64 12.91
C GLU A 53 19.42 1.41 12.45
N SER A 54 20.57 1.14 13.08
CA SER A 54 21.49 0.07 12.70
C SER A 54 21.31 -1.24 13.50
N GLY A 55 20.39 -1.25 14.47
CA GLY A 55 20.52 -2.11 15.65
C GLY A 55 19.68 -3.39 15.73
N THR A 56 18.87 -3.75 14.74
CA THR A 56 18.32 -5.11 14.59
C THR A 56 18.00 -5.34 13.12
N GLY A 57 18.71 -6.28 12.48
CA GLY A 57 18.81 -6.50 11.03
C GLY A 57 17.55 -6.94 10.28
N HIS A 58 16.37 -6.54 10.71
CA HIS A 58 15.16 -6.58 9.90
C HIS A 58 14.95 -5.20 9.31
N LYS A 59 15.50 -5.00 8.11
CA LYS A 59 15.23 -3.83 7.26
C LYS A 59 13.73 -3.82 6.97
N THR A 60 12.93 -3.21 7.85
CA THR A 60 11.50 -3.02 7.68
C THR A 60 11.36 -2.10 6.49
N ARG A 61 11.19 -2.69 5.30
CA ARG A 61 10.80 -1.92 4.12
C ARG A 61 9.52 -1.20 4.51
N VAL A 62 9.60 0.13 4.60
CA VAL A 62 8.42 0.97 4.78
C VAL A 62 7.46 0.57 3.67
N PRO A 63 6.25 0.09 3.99
CA PRO A 63 5.28 -0.30 2.98
C PRO A 63 5.08 0.91 2.07
N GLN A 64 5.22 0.72 0.75
CA GLN A 64 4.88 1.80 -0.17
C GLN A 64 3.39 2.02 -0.02
N SER A 65 3.00 3.24 0.37
CA SER A 65 1.61 3.66 0.45
C SER A 65 0.97 3.76 -0.92
N GLU A 66 1.77 3.76 -1.99
CA GLU A 66 1.32 4.03 -3.35
C GLU A 66 0.80 2.78 -4.07
N CYS A 67 -0.29 2.95 -4.82
CA CYS A 67 -0.82 1.93 -5.70
C CYS A 67 0.13 1.66 -6.90
N PRO A 68 0.47 0.41 -7.23
CA PRO A 68 1.25 0.12 -8.44
C PRO A 68 0.44 0.28 -9.74
N LEU A 69 -0.88 0.46 -9.66
CA LEU A 69 -1.78 0.63 -10.81
C LEU A 69 -2.12 2.11 -11.06
N CYS A 70 -2.43 2.88 -10.02
CA CYS A 70 -2.84 4.28 -10.14
C CYS A 70 -1.96 5.29 -9.38
N HIS A 71 -0.89 4.84 -8.72
CA HIS A 71 0.04 5.67 -7.94
C HIS A 71 -0.60 6.52 -6.83
N SER A 72 -1.85 6.23 -6.44
CA SER A 72 -2.52 6.90 -5.33
C SER A 72 -2.04 6.38 -3.99
N ASP A 73 -1.94 7.25 -2.98
CA ASP A 73 -1.70 6.85 -1.60
C ASP A 73 -2.91 6.11 -1.00
N ILE A 74 -2.68 4.96 -0.41
CA ILE A 74 -3.71 4.05 0.07
C ILE A 74 -3.43 3.59 1.49
N THR A 75 -4.45 3.71 2.35
CA THR A 75 -4.45 3.11 3.69
C THR A 75 -4.97 1.67 3.67
N ASN A 76 -6.00 1.36 2.86
CA ASN A 76 -6.58 0.03 2.72
C ASN A 76 -6.43 -0.54 1.30
N PHE A 77 -5.27 -1.18 1.05
CA PHE A 77 -4.90 -1.68 -0.27
C PHE A 77 -5.88 -2.72 -0.84
N LYS A 78 -6.39 -3.63 0.01
CA LYS A 78 -7.33 -4.68 -0.41
C LYS A 78 -8.69 -4.12 -0.84
N GLN A 79 -9.19 -3.11 -0.15
CA GLN A 79 -10.43 -2.44 -0.51
C GLN A 79 -10.23 -1.58 -1.76
N HIS A 80 -9.11 -0.87 -1.83
CA HIS A 80 -8.78 -0.04 -2.99
C HIS A 80 -8.77 -0.85 -4.30
N LEU A 81 -8.07 -1.99 -4.34
CA LEU A 81 -8.04 -2.84 -5.54
C LEU A 81 -9.42 -3.35 -5.96
N ARG A 82 -10.29 -3.69 -5.00
CA ARG A 82 -11.65 -4.16 -5.32
C ARG A 82 -12.54 -3.06 -5.86
N VAL A 83 -12.53 -1.89 -5.22
CA VAL A 83 -13.48 -0.81 -5.50
C VAL A 83 -13.06 0.04 -6.68
N PHE A 84 -11.77 0.39 -6.78
CA PHE A 84 -11.27 1.29 -7.83
C PHE A 84 -10.76 0.56 -9.07
N HIS A 85 -10.21 -0.64 -8.90
CA HIS A 85 -9.64 -1.42 -10.00
C HIS A 85 -10.46 -2.67 -10.35
N GLY A 86 -11.58 -2.93 -9.65
CA GLY A 86 -12.45 -4.07 -9.93
C GLY A 86 -11.79 -5.45 -9.72
N VAL A 87 -10.64 -5.53 -9.03
CA VAL A 87 -9.88 -6.78 -8.90
C VAL A 87 -10.58 -7.73 -7.93
N GLN A 88 -11.43 -8.62 -8.45
CA GLN A 88 -12.18 -9.58 -7.65
C GLN A 88 -11.32 -10.80 -7.27
N ASN A 89 -10.45 -11.25 -8.19
CA ASN A 89 -9.61 -12.43 -7.99
C ASN A 89 -8.68 -12.25 -6.78
N LEU A 90 -8.71 -13.21 -5.85
CA LEU A 90 -7.94 -13.14 -4.61
C LEU A 90 -6.42 -13.29 -4.86
N GLN A 91 -6.03 -14.19 -5.77
CA GLN A 91 -4.62 -14.43 -6.10
C GLN A 91 -4.01 -13.22 -6.81
N GLU A 92 -4.75 -12.61 -7.74
CA GLU A 92 -4.37 -11.35 -8.40
C GLU A 92 -4.15 -10.23 -7.37
N ARG A 93 -5.09 -10.03 -6.43
CA ARG A 93 -4.94 -9.04 -5.35
C ARG A 93 -3.72 -9.30 -4.48
N GLN A 94 -3.43 -10.55 -4.14
CA GLN A 94 -2.26 -10.90 -3.34
C GLN A 94 -0.95 -10.59 -4.08
N LEU A 95 -0.89 -10.79 -5.39
CA LEU A 95 0.26 -10.45 -6.21
C LEU A 95 0.50 -8.93 -6.22
N TRP A 96 -0.53 -8.13 -6.48
CA TRP A 96 -0.44 -6.67 -6.41
C TRP A 96 -0.08 -6.16 -5.01
N GLN A 97 -0.61 -6.78 -3.96
CA GLN A 97 -0.30 -6.43 -2.58
C GLN A 97 1.16 -6.72 -2.22
N LYS A 98 1.70 -7.86 -2.67
CA LYS A 98 3.12 -8.18 -2.52
C LYS A 98 4.00 -7.19 -3.27
N LEU A 99 3.59 -6.75 -4.46
CA LEU A 99 4.30 -5.73 -5.23
C LEU A 99 4.33 -4.37 -4.52
N ALA A 100 3.17 -3.86 -4.07
CA ALA A 100 3.08 -2.58 -3.36
C ALA A 100 3.93 -2.57 -2.09
N TRP A 101 3.97 -3.67 -1.35
CA TRP A 101 4.80 -3.77 -0.14
C TRP A 101 6.27 -4.08 -0.40
N GLY A 102 6.70 -4.21 -1.65
CA GLY A 102 8.06 -4.63 -1.99
C GLY A 102 8.43 -5.97 -1.36
N ARG A 103 7.47 -6.91 -1.30
CA ARG A 103 7.64 -8.28 -0.77
C ARG A 103 7.67 -9.31 -1.91
N VAL A 104 8.10 -8.90 -3.10
CA VAL A 104 8.26 -9.78 -4.24
C VAL A 104 9.62 -10.46 -4.14
N PHE A 105 9.61 -11.79 -4.09
CA PHE A 105 10.85 -12.56 -4.06
C PHE A 105 11.53 -12.54 -5.43
N LEU A 106 12.71 -11.91 -5.50
CA LEU A 106 13.54 -11.83 -6.71
C LEU A 106 14.60 -12.94 -6.81
N GLY A 107 14.51 -13.99 -6.00
CA GLY A 107 15.44 -15.09 -6.09
C GLY A 107 15.27 -15.87 -7.39
N GLY A 108 16.41 -16.23 -7.99
CA GLY A 108 16.44 -16.93 -9.26
C GLY A 108 16.08 -16.07 -10.47
N GLN A 109 16.33 -14.75 -10.39
CA GLN A 109 16.28 -13.87 -11.55
C GLN A 109 17.70 -13.58 -12.07
N THR A 110 17.79 -13.26 -13.35
CA THR A 110 19.02 -12.78 -13.99
C THR A 110 19.22 -11.30 -13.68
N CYS A 111 20.45 -10.91 -13.36
CA CYS A 111 20.78 -9.51 -13.16
C CYS A 111 20.80 -8.77 -14.50
N PRO A 112 20.09 -7.64 -14.67
CA PRO A 112 20.05 -6.92 -15.95
C PRO A 112 21.36 -6.20 -16.31
N LEU A 113 22.32 -6.13 -15.39
CA LEU A 113 23.59 -5.42 -15.59
C LEU A 113 24.71 -6.34 -16.05
N CYS A 114 24.70 -7.59 -15.59
CA CYS A 114 25.75 -8.57 -15.90
C CYS A 114 25.21 -9.86 -16.54
N ASN A 115 23.88 -10.00 -16.68
CA ASN A 115 23.19 -11.17 -17.25
C ASN A 115 23.47 -12.52 -16.57
N PHE A 116 23.97 -12.51 -15.33
CA PHE A 116 24.15 -13.73 -14.54
C PHE A 116 22.96 -14.02 -13.64
N PHE A 117 22.72 -15.30 -13.40
CA PHE A 117 21.67 -15.79 -12.51
C PHE A 117 22.10 -15.74 -11.05
N TYR A 118 21.23 -15.22 -10.17
CA TYR A 118 21.52 -15.15 -8.73
C TYR A 118 20.35 -15.61 -7.86
N LYS A 119 20.67 -16.35 -6.79
CA LYS A 119 19.70 -16.75 -5.76
C LYS A 119 19.19 -15.55 -4.95
N GLN A 120 20.00 -14.51 -4.78
CA GLN A 120 19.66 -13.29 -4.03
C GLN A 120 20.07 -12.06 -4.84
N LEU A 121 19.26 -11.68 -5.82
CA LEU A 121 19.55 -10.58 -6.75
C LEU A 121 19.83 -9.26 -6.00
N GLU A 122 19.09 -8.96 -4.93
CA GLU A 122 19.27 -7.73 -4.16
C GLU A 122 20.63 -7.64 -3.48
N LYS A 123 21.08 -8.75 -2.87
CA LYS A 123 22.41 -8.83 -2.25
C LYS A 123 23.49 -8.64 -3.31
N HIS A 124 23.32 -9.29 -4.48
CA HIS A 124 24.22 -9.14 -5.61
C HIS A 124 24.28 -7.69 -6.12
N LEU A 125 23.16 -7.00 -6.31
CA LEU A 125 23.16 -5.59 -6.72
C LEU A 125 23.90 -4.69 -5.72
N ASN A 126 23.80 -4.99 -4.43
CA ASN A 126 24.48 -4.22 -3.39
C ASN A 126 25.98 -4.48 -3.35
N THR A 127 26.42 -5.73 -3.48
CA THR A 127 27.84 -6.12 -3.33
C THR A 127 28.63 -6.10 -4.63
N GLY A 128 28.02 -6.54 -5.74
CA GLY A 128 28.67 -6.75 -7.04
C GLY A 128 28.72 -5.52 -7.94
N HIS A 129 27.80 -4.56 -7.74
CA HIS A 129 27.74 -3.33 -8.54
C HIS A 129 27.96 -2.09 -7.67
N ARG A 130 29.16 -1.94 -7.11
CA ARG A 130 29.48 -0.82 -6.20
C ARG A 130 29.43 0.54 -6.89
N ASP A 131 29.74 0.59 -8.18
CA ASP A 131 29.80 1.82 -8.98
C ASP A 131 28.42 2.43 -9.29
N ILE A 132 27.34 1.71 -8.97
CA ILE A 132 25.97 2.15 -9.24
C ILE A 132 25.38 2.84 -8.02
N SER A 133 24.78 4.01 -8.24
CA SER A 133 24.10 4.77 -7.18
C SER A 133 22.96 3.96 -6.53
N SER A 134 22.75 4.18 -5.23
CA SER A 134 21.69 3.52 -4.45
C SER A 134 20.30 3.70 -5.08
N ASN A 135 20.00 4.89 -5.61
CA ASN A 135 18.73 5.17 -6.28
C ASN A 135 18.55 4.34 -7.55
N LYS A 136 19.61 4.21 -8.36
CA LYS A 136 19.56 3.37 -9.58
C LYS A 136 19.38 1.90 -9.23
N LYS A 137 20.01 1.39 -8.15
CA LYS A 137 19.78 0.03 -7.64
C LYS A 137 18.32 -0.18 -7.21
N LYS A 138 17.74 0.77 -6.45
CA LYS A 138 16.32 0.72 -6.05
C LYS A 138 15.39 0.69 -7.26
N ASN A 139 15.65 1.50 -8.28
CA ASN A 139 14.85 1.52 -9.51
C ASN A 139 14.94 0.20 -10.28
N ILE A 140 16.14 -0.40 -10.37
CA ILE A 140 16.33 -1.72 -10.97
C ILE A 140 15.52 -2.77 -10.20
N ILE A 141 15.60 -2.77 -8.87
CA ILE A 141 14.82 -3.70 -8.01
C ILE A 141 13.32 -3.52 -8.27
N LYS A 142 12.79 -2.30 -8.17
CA LYS A 142 11.36 -2.02 -8.41
C LYS A 142 10.91 -2.50 -9.81
N LYS A 143 11.74 -2.27 -10.83
CA LYS A 143 11.45 -2.73 -12.20
C LYS A 143 11.36 -4.26 -12.26
N MET A 144 12.34 -4.96 -11.68
CA MET A 144 12.36 -6.42 -11.63
C MET A 144 11.18 -6.99 -10.81
N GLU A 145 10.80 -6.36 -9.70
CA GLU A 145 9.63 -6.76 -8.90
C GLU A 145 8.33 -6.65 -9.71
N ARG A 146 8.18 -5.58 -10.50
CA ARG A 146 7.04 -5.40 -11.42
C ARG A 146 7.04 -6.50 -12.48
N GLU A 147 8.17 -6.74 -13.14
CA GLU A 147 8.28 -7.76 -14.19
C GLU A 147 7.96 -9.17 -13.69
N VAL A 148 8.47 -9.56 -12.51
CA VAL A 148 8.16 -10.86 -11.88
C VAL A 148 6.68 -10.95 -11.51
N THR A 149 6.09 -9.87 -11.00
CA THR A 149 4.66 -9.82 -10.68
C THR A 149 3.81 -10.01 -11.94
N VAL A 150 4.13 -9.30 -13.02
CA VAL A 150 3.44 -9.41 -14.31
C VAL A 150 3.59 -10.81 -14.91
N ARG A 151 4.76 -11.45 -14.76
CA ARG A 151 4.95 -12.85 -15.20
C ARG A 151 4.02 -13.81 -14.44
N LYS A 152 3.94 -13.67 -13.10
CA LYS A 152 3.04 -14.47 -12.27
C LYS A 152 1.56 -14.22 -12.57
N LEU A 153 1.20 -12.99 -12.91
CA LEU A 153 -0.15 -12.65 -13.35
C LEU A 153 -0.48 -13.35 -14.67
N ARG A 154 0.43 -13.38 -15.64
CA ARG A 154 0.26 -14.14 -16.89
C ARG A 154 0.17 -15.65 -16.67
N GLU A 155 0.98 -16.21 -15.77
CA GLU A 155 0.89 -17.62 -15.37
C GLU A 155 -0.48 -17.93 -14.73
N LEU A 156 -0.98 -17.01 -13.89
CA LEU A 156 -2.29 -17.12 -13.27
C LEU A 156 -3.42 -17.06 -14.31
N GLU A 157 -3.34 -16.14 -15.27
CA GLU A 157 -4.29 -16.05 -16.37
C GLU A 157 -4.29 -17.31 -17.24
N ALA A 158 -3.10 -17.83 -17.57
CA ALA A 158 -2.96 -19.07 -18.34
C ALA A 158 -3.56 -20.30 -17.65
N SER A 159 -3.73 -20.26 -16.31
CA SER A 159 -4.41 -21.31 -15.54
C SER A 159 -5.94 -21.26 -15.63
N ASN A 160 -6.50 -20.29 -16.37
CA ASN A 160 -7.93 -20.04 -16.54
C ASN A 160 -8.69 -20.02 -15.19
N PRO A 161 -8.42 -19.02 -14.34
CA PRO A 161 -8.96 -18.98 -12.98
C PRO A 161 -10.48 -18.81 -13.02
N ALA A 162 -11.18 -19.41 -12.05
CA ALA A 162 -12.64 -19.37 -11.97
C ALA A 162 -13.23 -17.95 -11.93
N ILE A 163 -12.46 -16.98 -11.42
CA ILE A 163 -12.81 -15.56 -11.45
C ILE A 163 -11.90 -14.89 -12.47
N PRO A 164 -12.44 -14.24 -13.51
CA PRO A 164 -11.65 -13.58 -14.54
C PRO A 164 -10.78 -12.49 -13.93
N MET A 165 -9.56 -12.36 -14.44
CA MET A 165 -8.63 -11.32 -14.03
C MET A 165 -8.93 -10.02 -14.76
N VAL A 166 -8.73 -8.88 -14.09
CA VAL A 166 -9.05 -7.55 -14.66
C VAL A 166 -7.81 -6.82 -15.17
N THR A 167 -6.65 -7.01 -14.52
CA THR A 167 -5.46 -6.17 -14.80
C THR A 167 -4.67 -6.53 -16.06
N LEU A 168 -4.96 -7.64 -16.74
CA LEU A 168 -4.23 -8.05 -17.94
C LEU A 168 -4.88 -7.58 -19.25
N THR A 169 -6.11 -7.09 -19.18
CA THR A 169 -6.93 -6.85 -20.38
C THR A 169 -6.58 -5.54 -21.11
N ASP A 170 -5.98 -4.55 -20.45
CA ASP A 170 -5.95 -3.16 -20.96
C ASP A 170 -4.59 -2.45 -21.00
N GLU A 171 -3.44 -3.12 -20.80
CA GLU A 171 -2.17 -2.45 -21.16
C GLU A 171 -1.97 -2.63 -22.68
N PRO A 172 -2.26 -1.61 -23.54
CA PRO A 172 -1.73 -1.65 -24.88
C PRO A 172 -0.23 -1.82 -24.69
N GLN A 173 0.33 -2.82 -25.33
CA GLN A 173 1.76 -3.09 -25.36
C GLN A 173 2.42 -1.93 -26.11
N GLY A 174 2.45 -0.78 -25.46
CA GLY A 174 2.91 0.50 -25.94
C GLY A 174 4.40 0.41 -26.04
N ASN A 175 4.85 -0.18 -27.14
CA ASN A 175 6.00 0.22 -27.91
C ASN A 175 6.83 1.26 -27.17
N SER A 176 7.80 0.81 -26.37
CA SER A 176 8.95 1.61 -25.94
C SER A 176 9.86 1.87 -27.15
N GLY A 177 9.26 2.32 -28.25
CA GLY A 177 9.93 2.80 -29.43
C GLY A 177 10.54 4.14 -29.09
N ASN A 178 11.79 4.32 -29.50
CA ASN A 178 12.50 5.58 -29.56
C ASN A 178 11.56 6.78 -29.82
N PRO A 179 11.83 7.95 -29.21
CA PRO A 179 11.30 9.19 -29.76
C PRO A 179 11.85 9.36 -31.18
N ILE A 180 11.09 8.94 -32.18
CA ILE A 180 11.29 9.39 -33.56
C ILE A 180 10.97 10.88 -33.54
N ALA A 181 11.97 11.66 -33.89
CA ALA A 181 11.92 13.11 -33.96
C ALA A 181 10.71 13.59 -34.78
N PRO A 182 10.14 14.77 -34.46
CA PRO A 182 9.05 15.35 -35.22
C PRO A 182 9.55 15.75 -36.62
N GLU A 183 9.22 14.97 -37.64
CA GLU A 183 9.33 15.43 -39.02
C GLU A 183 8.22 16.46 -39.28
N THR A 184 8.64 17.72 -39.23
CA THR A 184 8.19 18.87 -40.02
C THR A 184 6.98 18.62 -40.92
N LEU A 185 5.83 19.13 -40.45
CA LEU A 185 4.61 19.33 -41.22
C LEU A 185 4.87 20.32 -42.37
N THR A 186 4.71 19.87 -43.61
CA THR A 186 4.39 20.75 -44.76
C THR A 186 2.88 20.67 -45.03
N PRO A 187 2.17 21.81 -45.15
CA PRO A 187 0.76 21.82 -45.49
C PRO A 187 0.62 21.90 -47.01
N SER A 188 0.02 20.90 -47.64
CA SER A 188 -0.47 21.02 -49.01
C SER A 188 -1.98 20.92 -48.98
N PHE A 189 -2.62 22.08 -49.09
CA PHE A 189 -4.04 22.25 -49.38
C PHE A 189 -4.37 21.61 -50.74
N ASN A 190 -5.50 20.90 -50.81
CA ASN A 190 -6.44 20.97 -51.94
C ASN A 190 -7.78 20.31 -51.58
N THR A 191 -8.77 21.17 -51.36
CA THR A 191 -10.19 21.10 -51.80
C THR A 191 -10.34 20.32 -53.13
N HIS A 192 -11.36 19.51 -53.43
CA HIS A 192 -12.82 19.67 -53.28
C HIS A 192 -13.53 18.32 -53.66
N PRO A 193 -14.88 18.21 -53.89
CA PRO A 193 -15.71 17.09 -53.43
C PRO A 193 -16.21 16.17 -54.58
N SER A 194 -16.86 15.06 -54.24
CA SER A 194 -18.13 14.57 -54.82
C SER A 194 -18.27 13.05 -54.67
N SER A 195 -19.34 12.65 -53.97
CA SER A 195 -20.02 11.34 -54.09
C SER A 195 -20.42 11.07 -55.55
N PRO A 196 -20.53 9.79 -56.00
CA PRO A 196 -21.73 8.99 -55.69
C PRO A 196 -21.57 7.46 -55.57
N ALA A 197 -22.56 6.88 -54.86
CA ALA A 197 -23.27 5.60 -55.07
C ALA A 197 -22.52 4.28 -55.41
N VAL A 198 -22.67 3.31 -54.48
CA VAL A 198 -22.86 1.83 -54.56
C VAL A 198 -22.72 1.12 -55.93
N PRO A 199 -22.22 -0.14 -56.02
CA PRO A 199 -22.90 -1.31 -55.41
C PRO A 199 -22.04 -2.53 -54.96
N ALA A 200 -22.70 -3.41 -54.19
CA ALA A 200 -22.60 -4.88 -54.12
C ALA A 200 -21.24 -5.60 -53.89
N THR A 201 -21.19 -6.28 -52.73
CA THR A 201 -20.72 -7.67 -52.45
C THR A 201 -19.79 -8.38 -53.46
N PRO A 202 -18.78 -9.11 -52.96
CA PRO A 202 -19.07 -10.53 -52.67
C PRO A 202 -18.50 -11.07 -51.35
N SER A 203 -19.31 -11.96 -50.80
CA SER A 203 -19.02 -12.93 -49.75
C SER A 203 -17.88 -13.85 -50.16
N PHE A 204 -16.78 -13.83 -49.41
CA PHE A 204 -15.72 -14.84 -49.50
C PHE A 204 -15.87 -15.83 -48.36
N SER A 205 -16.39 -17.01 -48.68
CA SER A 205 -16.27 -18.22 -47.86
C SER A 205 -14.83 -18.72 -47.92
N PRO A 206 -14.14 -18.97 -46.79
CA PRO A 206 -12.88 -19.69 -46.82
C PRO A 206 -13.16 -21.19 -46.97
N SER A 207 -12.71 -21.72 -48.10
CA SER A 207 -12.72 -23.11 -48.50
C SER A 207 -11.91 -23.98 -47.52
N LEU A 208 -12.50 -25.10 -47.14
CA LEU A 208 -11.84 -26.23 -46.47
C LEU A 208 -10.69 -26.73 -47.33
N THR A 209 -9.45 -26.57 -46.86
CA THR A 209 -8.28 -27.30 -47.35
C THR A 209 -8.20 -28.65 -46.64
N PRO A 210 -8.09 -29.78 -47.37
CA PRO A 210 -7.87 -31.08 -46.77
C PRO A 210 -6.41 -31.21 -46.29
N GLU A 211 -6.28 -31.61 -45.03
CA GLU A 211 -5.05 -31.95 -44.33
C GLU A 211 -4.35 -33.15 -45.03
N PRO A 212 -3.11 -33.00 -45.54
CA PRO A 212 -2.36 -34.12 -46.07
C PRO A 212 -1.88 -35.01 -44.92
N ALA A 213 -2.23 -36.29 -45.02
CA ALA A 213 -1.89 -37.37 -44.10
C ALA A 213 -0.42 -37.30 -43.65
N ARG A 214 -0.24 -37.15 -42.34
CA ARG A 214 1.06 -37.22 -41.67
C ARG A 214 1.52 -38.70 -41.64
N PRO A 215 2.70 -39.04 -42.19
CA PRO A 215 3.22 -40.40 -42.06
C PRO A 215 3.61 -40.69 -40.62
N SER A 216 3.04 -41.77 -40.08
CA SER A 216 3.40 -42.36 -38.79
C SER A 216 4.80 -42.98 -38.91
N ILE A 217 5.81 -42.26 -38.42
CA ILE A 217 7.17 -42.78 -38.27
C ILE A 217 7.28 -43.36 -36.87
N SER A 218 7.15 -44.67 -36.79
CA SER A 218 7.52 -45.47 -35.62
C SER A 218 9.01 -45.26 -35.31
N PRO A 219 9.42 -45.03 -34.05
CA PRO A 219 10.84 -44.98 -33.70
C PRO A 219 11.46 -46.38 -33.82
N PRO A 220 12.62 -46.52 -34.49
CA PRO A 220 13.38 -47.76 -34.47
C PRO A 220 13.97 -47.99 -33.08
N GLY A 221 13.77 -49.20 -32.57
CA GLY A 221 14.34 -49.68 -31.31
C GLY A 221 15.86 -49.49 -31.31
N SER A 222 16.31 -48.52 -30.53
CA SER A 222 17.71 -48.36 -30.18
C SER A 222 17.99 -49.26 -28.98
N ALA A 223 18.57 -50.43 -29.28
CA ALA A 223 19.19 -51.29 -28.29
C ALA A 223 20.27 -50.49 -27.55
N LEU A 224 20.04 -50.25 -26.26
CA LEU A 224 21.06 -49.71 -25.37
C LEU A 224 22.12 -50.79 -25.10
N PRO A 225 23.42 -50.46 -25.20
CA PRO A 225 24.49 -51.34 -24.76
C PRO A 225 24.41 -51.51 -23.24
N ALA A 226 24.53 -52.77 -22.80
CA ALA A 226 24.60 -53.17 -21.41
C ALA A 226 25.70 -52.40 -20.67
N MET A 227 25.28 -51.55 -19.72
CA MET A 227 26.19 -50.95 -18.74
C MET A 227 26.66 -52.04 -17.75
N PRO A 228 27.93 -52.04 -17.33
CA PRO A 228 28.45 -52.97 -16.33
C PRO A 228 27.78 -52.73 -14.97
N ALA A 229 27.55 -53.84 -14.26
CA ALA A 229 26.88 -53.90 -12.97
C ALA A 229 27.40 -52.85 -11.97
N THR A 230 26.49 -51.99 -11.53
CA THR A 230 26.66 -51.14 -10.35
C THR A 230 26.89 -52.03 -9.11
N PRO A 231 27.89 -51.73 -8.27
CA PRO A 231 28.04 -52.43 -6.99
C PRO A 231 26.83 -52.17 -6.11
N SER A 232 26.22 -53.26 -5.66
CA SER A 232 25.11 -53.30 -4.70
C SER A 232 25.53 -52.66 -3.38
N PHE A 233 25.28 -51.37 -3.23
CA PHE A 233 25.32 -50.71 -1.93
C PHE A 233 24.10 -51.18 -1.14
N LYS A 234 24.34 -52.12 -0.21
CA LYS A 234 23.41 -52.40 0.89
C LYS A 234 23.12 -51.07 1.60
N PRO A 235 21.86 -50.60 1.67
CA PRO A 235 21.53 -49.43 2.46
C PRO A 235 21.89 -49.74 3.92
N SER A 236 22.78 -48.95 4.50
CA SER A 236 23.04 -48.99 5.93
C SER A 236 21.73 -48.71 6.68
N PRO A 237 21.40 -49.49 7.73
CA PRO A 237 20.22 -49.23 8.52
C PRO A 237 20.28 -47.81 9.11
N PRO A 238 19.16 -47.09 9.17
CA PRO A 238 19.12 -45.77 9.77
C PRO A 238 19.58 -45.84 11.22
N PRO A 239 20.27 -44.81 11.75
CA PRO A 239 20.61 -44.74 13.15
C PRO A 239 19.34 -44.84 13.99
N ILE A 240 19.30 -45.87 14.84
CA ILE A 240 18.27 -46.06 15.87
C ILE A 240 18.49 -44.96 16.90
N PHE A 241 17.70 -43.90 16.83
CA PHE A 241 17.60 -42.94 17.92
C PHE A 241 16.83 -43.60 19.08
N PRO A 242 17.37 -43.62 20.30
CA PRO A 242 16.61 -44.08 21.45
C PRO A 242 15.36 -43.20 21.61
N PRO A 243 14.20 -43.79 21.94
CA PRO A 243 12.99 -43.03 22.20
C PRO A 243 13.24 -42.09 23.39
N SER A 244 13.04 -40.80 23.15
CA SER A 244 12.99 -39.80 24.22
C SER A 244 11.84 -40.17 25.16
N PRO A 245 12.08 -40.32 26.47
CA PRO A 245 11.00 -40.53 27.42
C PRO A 245 10.13 -39.26 27.52
N ASP A 246 8.82 -39.49 27.63
CA ASP A 246 7.77 -38.57 28.06
C ASP A 246 7.37 -37.43 27.12
N ALA A 247 6.57 -37.79 26.11
CA ALA A 247 5.55 -36.89 25.57
C ALA A 247 4.17 -37.50 25.87
N THR A 248 3.63 -37.11 27.01
CA THR A 248 2.26 -37.40 27.41
C THR A 248 1.29 -36.78 26.41
N VAL A 249 0.38 -37.62 25.95
CA VAL A 249 -0.77 -37.34 25.09
C VAL A 249 -1.45 -36.02 25.47
N TYR A 250 -1.42 -35.04 24.56
CA TYR A 250 -2.45 -34.00 24.47
C TYR A 250 -2.82 -33.80 23.00
N GLY A 251 -4.03 -34.23 22.66
CA GLY A 251 -4.61 -34.08 21.33
C GLY A 251 -5.26 -32.71 21.16
N GLY A 252 -5.18 -32.21 19.93
CA GLY A 252 -6.13 -31.24 19.40
C GLY A 252 -5.61 -29.81 19.26
N GLY A 253 -5.67 -29.27 18.03
CA GLY A 253 -5.75 -27.83 17.79
C GLY A 253 -4.49 -27.18 17.22
N LEU A 254 -4.45 -27.05 15.90
CA LEU A 254 -3.53 -26.17 15.18
C LEU A 254 -3.87 -24.70 15.47
N PHE A 255 -3.34 -24.15 16.55
CA PHE A 255 -3.11 -22.72 16.74
C PHE A 255 -1.89 -22.59 17.66
N SER A 256 -0.80 -21.98 17.18
CA SER A 256 0.31 -21.57 18.05
C SER A 256 0.02 -20.17 18.57
N PRO A 257 -0.32 -19.98 19.86
CA PRO A 257 -0.22 -18.67 20.48
C PRO A 257 1.26 -18.39 20.76
N LEU A 258 1.62 -17.12 20.64
CA LEU A 258 2.92 -16.60 21.03
C LEU A 258 3.19 -16.96 22.50
N LEU A 259 4.42 -17.43 22.75
CA LEU A 259 4.98 -17.71 24.06
C LEU A 259 4.93 -16.45 24.94
N PHE A 260 4.02 -16.42 25.90
CA PHE A 260 4.23 -15.73 27.17
C PHE A 260 4.63 -16.81 28.18
N SER A 261 5.59 -16.50 29.03
CA SER A 261 5.94 -17.39 30.15
C SER A 261 4.80 -17.42 31.17
N GLU A 262 4.58 -18.54 31.88
CA GLU A 262 3.56 -18.61 32.95
C GLU A 262 3.76 -17.51 34.00
N GLN A 263 5.00 -17.04 34.17
CA GLN A 263 5.35 -15.93 35.06
C GLN A 263 4.85 -14.55 34.57
N GLU A 264 4.62 -14.37 33.27
CA GLU A 264 4.03 -13.14 32.72
C GLU A 264 2.50 -13.14 32.80
N LEU A 265 1.86 -14.32 32.75
CA LEU A 265 0.42 -14.47 32.96
C LEU A 265 0.02 -14.16 34.40
N ASP A 266 0.80 -14.59 35.39
CA ASP A 266 0.57 -14.28 36.81
C ASP A 266 0.73 -12.78 37.14
N MET A 267 1.53 -12.06 36.36
CA MET A 267 1.66 -10.61 36.47
C MET A 267 0.48 -9.86 35.86
N LEU A 268 -0.21 -10.45 34.88
CA LEU A 268 -1.40 -9.86 34.24
C LEU A 268 -2.67 -10.08 35.06
N GLU A 269 -2.74 -11.16 35.84
CA GLU A 269 -3.92 -11.46 36.67
C GLU A 269 -4.01 -10.61 37.96
N ASN A 270 -2.91 -9.95 38.35
CA ASN A 270 -2.84 -9.07 39.53
C ASN A 270 -2.88 -7.56 39.21
N LEU A 271 -3.12 -7.19 37.95
CA LEU A 271 -3.37 -5.80 37.60
C LEU A 271 -4.84 -5.49 37.88
N ASP A 272 -5.09 -4.69 38.93
CA ASP A 272 -6.37 -4.03 39.17
C ASP A 272 -6.67 -3.08 38.00
N ILE A 273 -7.18 -3.63 36.91
CA ILE A 273 -7.72 -2.85 35.79
C ILE A 273 -9.03 -2.28 36.30
N PRO A 274 -9.17 -0.95 36.49
CA PRO A 274 -10.42 -0.38 36.93
C PRO A 274 -11.49 -0.71 35.89
N THR A 275 -12.52 -1.42 36.33
CA THR A 275 -13.69 -1.74 35.51
C THR A 275 -14.31 -0.42 35.08
N ILE A 276 -14.08 -0.03 33.83
CA ILE A 276 -14.67 1.16 33.22
C ILE A 276 -16.18 0.94 33.22
N SER A 277 -16.93 1.89 33.80
CA SER A 277 -18.38 1.79 33.83
C SER A 277 -18.95 1.86 32.42
N HIS A 278 -20.08 1.19 32.16
CA HIS A 278 -20.76 1.24 30.86
C HIS A 278 -21.04 2.69 30.40
N GLN A 279 -21.26 3.60 31.36
CA GLN A 279 -21.48 5.02 31.10
C GLN A 279 -20.21 5.74 30.60
N GLU A 280 -19.03 5.40 31.14
CA GLU A 280 -17.76 5.93 30.65
C GLU A 280 -17.41 5.37 29.27
N GLU A 281 -17.74 4.11 28.99
CA GLU A 281 -17.55 3.51 27.68
C GLU A 281 -18.41 4.21 26.61
N GLU A 282 -19.67 4.54 26.92
CA GLU A 282 -20.54 5.33 26.03
C GLU A 282 -20.03 6.77 25.86
N ALA A 283 -19.52 7.41 26.92
CA ALA A 283 -18.94 8.74 26.83
C ALA A 283 -17.68 8.77 25.94
N ILE A 284 -16.82 7.74 26.04
CA ILE A 284 -15.65 7.57 25.17
C ILE A 284 -16.11 7.33 23.72
N ARG A 285 -17.13 6.50 23.50
CA ARG A 285 -17.68 6.21 22.17
C ARG A 285 -18.29 7.47 21.53
N ASP A 286 -19.04 8.27 22.28
CA ASP A 286 -19.60 9.55 21.83
C ASP A 286 -18.49 10.58 21.57
N ALA A 287 -17.47 10.66 22.43
CA ALA A 287 -16.31 11.54 22.21
C ALA A 287 -15.51 11.14 20.96
N MET A 288 -15.33 9.84 20.69
CA MET A 288 -14.69 9.36 19.47
C MET A 288 -15.56 9.60 18.24
N SER A 289 -16.88 9.46 18.35
CA SER A 289 -17.84 9.75 17.28
C SER A 289 -17.82 11.24 16.90
N ARG A 290 -17.88 12.14 17.90
CA ARG A 290 -17.79 13.60 17.69
C ARG A 290 -16.44 14.01 17.12
N ARG A 291 -15.34 13.42 17.59
CA ARG A 291 -14.00 13.67 17.02
C ARG A 291 -13.87 13.15 15.60
N SER A 292 -14.48 12.00 15.28
CA SER A 292 -14.51 11.45 13.92
C SER A 292 -15.29 12.34 12.95
N ILE A 293 -16.41 12.92 13.39
CA ILE A 293 -17.20 13.89 12.61
C ILE A 293 -16.39 15.17 12.38
N VAL A 294 -15.75 15.72 13.42
CA VAL A 294 -14.92 16.93 13.31
C VAL A 294 -13.71 16.69 12.40
N PHE A 295 -13.06 15.53 12.50
CA PHE A 295 -11.92 15.16 11.65
C PHE A 295 -12.35 14.94 10.20
N SER A 296 -13.51 14.32 9.98
CA SER A 296 -14.10 14.14 8.64
C SER A 296 -14.50 15.48 8.01
N MET A 297 -15.06 16.41 8.80
CA MET A 297 -15.36 17.77 8.36
C MET A 297 -14.08 18.56 8.04
N LEU A 298 -13.01 18.43 8.84
CA LEU A 298 -11.71 19.06 8.58
C LEU A 298 -11.05 18.53 7.31
N LEU A 299 -11.09 17.21 7.08
CA LEU A 299 -10.56 16.59 5.86
C LEU A 299 -11.38 16.97 4.63
N TRP A 300 -12.71 17.02 4.75
CA TRP A 300 -13.59 17.50 3.69
C TRP A 300 -13.34 18.97 3.39
N TRP A 301 -13.22 19.82 4.42
CA TRP A 301 -12.93 21.25 4.28
C TRP A 301 -11.55 21.51 3.67
N LYS A 302 -10.53 20.73 4.03
CA LYS A 302 -9.19 20.77 3.41
C LYS A 302 -9.22 20.35 1.94
N LYS A 303 -10.10 19.41 1.57
CA LYS A 303 -10.30 18.99 0.18
C LYS A 303 -11.05 20.03 -0.64
N VAL A 304 -12.05 20.70 -0.07
CA VAL A 304 -12.83 21.77 -0.73
C VAL A 304 -11.99 23.06 -0.88
N SER A 305 -11.17 23.41 0.10
CA SER A 305 -10.28 24.59 0.05
C SER A 305 -9.14 24.42 -0.98
N ASN A 306 -8.60 23.22 -1.15
CA ASN A 306 -7.62 22.95 -2.21
C ASN A 306 -8.19 23.02 -3.64
N LEU A 307 -9.51 22.94 -3.79
CA LEU A 307 -10.18 23.02 -5.10
C LEU A 307 -10.61 24.43 -5.48
N THR A 308 -10.56 25.39 -4.54
CA THR A 308 -11.03 26.76 -4.77
C THR A 308 -9.96 27.77 -4.34
N ASN A 309 -9.22 28.27 -5.32
CA ASN A 309 -8.30 29.40 -5.12
C ASN A 309 -9.15 30.67 -4.92
N SER A 310 -9.52 31.00 -3.68
CA SER A 310 -10.29 32.22 -3.42
C SER A 310 -10.12 32.73 -1.99
N SER A 311 -9.49 33.89 -1.86
CA SER A 311 -9.42 34.72 -0.65
C SER A 311 -10.78 35.21 -0.14
N PHE A 312 -11.86 34.97 -0.90
CA PHE A 312 -13.20 35.45 -0.59
C PHE A 312 -13.89 34.66 0.55
N PHE A 313 -13.43 33.44 0.86
CA PHE A 313 -14.10 32.59 1.87
C PHE A 313 -13.57 32.76 3.29
N PHE A 314 -12.38 33.35 3.48
CA PHE A 314 -11.80 33.55 4.81
C PHE A 314 -12.61 34.55 5.65
N GLN A 315 -13.23 35.55 5.00
CA GLN A 315 -14.05 36.56 5.67
C GLN A 315 -15.39 35.99 6.18
N THR A 316 -15.98 35.06 5.42
CA THR A 316 -17.26 34.43 5.81
C THR A 316 -17.07 33.43 6.95
N ALA A 317 -15.94 32.71 7.00
CA ALA A 317 -15.63 31.78 8.08
C ALA A 317 -15.40 32.49 9.44
N GLN A 318 -14.78 33.68 9.43
CA GLN A 318 -14.62 34.50 10.64
C GLN A 318 -15.98 34.99 11.18
N ASN A 319 -16.90 35.40 10.29
CA ASN A 319 -18.22 35.89 10.71
C ASN A 319 -19.12 34.79 11.31
N VAL A 320 -18.99 33.54 10.85
CA VAL A 320 -19.75 32.40 11.40
C VAL A 320 -19.19 31.95 12.76
N THR A 321 -17.88 31.98 12.95
CA THR A 321 -17.28 31.65 14.25
C THR A 321 -17.58 32.72 15.31
N THR A 322 -17.61 34.00 14.96
CA THR A 322 -18.04 35.05 15.89
C THR A 322 -19.52 34.95 16.25
N SER A 323 -20.39 34.60 15.29
CA SER A 323 -21.84 34.43 15.52
C SER A 323 -22.17 33.28 16.48
N TRP A 324 -21.39 32.19 16.46
CA TRP A 324 -21.59 31.05 17.35
C TRP A 324 -21.13 31.33 18.79
N ILE A 325 -20.10 32.16 18.98
CA ILE A 325 -19.59 32.53 20.31
C ILE A 325 -20.52 33.56 21.00
N SER A 326 -21.24 34.38 20.23
CA SER A 326 -22.19 35.37 20.76
C SER A 326 -23.63 34.85 20.92
N GLY A 327 -23.94 33.64 20.45
CA GLY A 327 -25.31 33.07 20.46
C GLY A 327 -25.70 32.28 21.72
N SER A 328 -24.78 32.02 22.64
CA SER A 328 -25.00 31.25 23.87
C SER A 328 -25.35 32.14 25.09
N ALA A 329 -26.06 33.23 24.85
CA ALA A 329 -26.70 34.04 25.88
C ALA A 329 -28.13 34.36 25.44
N SER A 330 -29.04 33.40 25.63
CA SER A 330 -30.49 33.58 25.70
C SER A 330 -31.06 32.49 26.58
#